data_AF-A0A4Z1HE55-F1
#
_entry.id   AF-A0A4Z1HE55-F1
#
_cell.length_a   1.000
_cell.length_b   1.000
_cell.length_c   1.000
_cell.angle_alpha   90.00
_cell.angle_beta   90.00
_cell.angle_gamma   90.00
#
_symmetry.space_group_name_H-M   'P 1'
#
loop_
_entity.id
_entity.type
_entity.pdbx_description
1 polymer ?
#
loop_
_entity_poly.entity_id
_entity_poly.type
_entity_poly.pdbx_seq_one_letter_code
_entity_poly.pdbx_strand_id
1 'polypeptide(L)'
;MPEKQSNRTAQPPLVDQFLQIGKAAFDPEIPEATRIQSRHEFNNLIENNSTLKLMPVLNLLVQPDRVQTWLRVPLIQTLSLLPMRPRGVQDTIEFVFSIHPTNTSMKASDSVGSRSVNISHEAMSSASRLLSSPPQGMSAEEWFSSIAPQLFDLLDGKGEREMDKAASYIIGFGILGRKLYGAPGAPGWKYLVEPIIGSIDPALVPPLIKQISQVEEIVVLGMTEVLVTAEDLKKSLRRLLTIVTSHPHPSLTKRLLNPILLPLWALFCGENKDNGGDSSACVGKLLKILLQLLASTTSKPSEGALSKIFNDILFQGRSEPGKTSWIYRSSKNGKDI
;
A
#
# COMPACT_ATOMS: atom_id res chain seq x y z
N MET A 1 46.42 2.08 -44.55
CA MET A 1 45.76 2.88 -43.50
C MET A 1 45.11 1.89 -42.53
N PRO A 2 45.37 1.98 -41.22
CA PRO A 2 45.09 0.89 -40.29
C PRO A 2 43.61 0.86 -39.84
N GLU A 3 43.16 -0.36 -39.58
CA GLU A 3 41.87 -0.73 -39.00
C GLU A 3 41.72 -0.17 -37.57
N LYS A 4 40.61 0.53 -37.32
CA LYS A 4 40.16 0.84 -35.95
C LYS A 4 39.36 -0.36 -35.44
N GLN A 5 40.03 -1.25 -34.70
CA GLN A 5 39.37 -2.20 -33.81
C GLN A 5 38.66 -1.43 -32.70
N SER A 6 37.34 -1.31 -32.82
CA SER A 6 36.46 -0.89 -31.73
C SER A 6 36.41 -2.02 -30.69
N ASN A 7 37.28 -1.96 -29.68
CA ASN A 7 37.17 -2.76 -28.46
C ASN A 7 35.85 -2.41 -27.74
N ARG A 8 34.76 -3.09 -28.12
CA ARG A 8 33.57 -3.21 -27.28
C ARG A 8 33.91 -4.17 -26.16
N THR A 9 34.38 -3.63 -25.02
CA THR A 9 34.39 -4.37 -23.76
C THR A 9 32.96 -4.79 -23.47
N ALA A 10 32.63 -6.05 -23.74
CA ALA A 10 31.35 -6.63 -23.38
C ALA A 10 31.25 -6.53 -21.85
N GLN A 11 30.33 -5.71 -21.36
CA GLN A 11 30.12 -5.59 -19.92
C GLN A 11 29.74 -6.97 -19.38
N PRO A 12 30.37 -7.43 -18.29
CA PRO A 12 30.06 -8.73 -17.73
C PRO A 12 28.57 -8.80 -17.33
N PRO A 13 27.94 -9.98 -17.38
CA PRO A 13 26.58 -10.19 -16.87
C PRO A 13 26.40 -9.58 -15.48
N LEU A 14 25.20 -9.05 -15.19
CA LEU A 14 24.93 -8.37 -13.91
C LEU A 14 25.26 -9.26 -12.69
N VAL A 15 25.03 -10.57 -12.80
CA VAL A 15 25.41 -11.56 -11.77
C VAL A 15 26.91 -11.52 -11.48
N ASP A 16 27.73 -11.49 -12.51
CA ASP A 16 29.20 -11.49 -12.39
C ASP A 16 29.71 -10.17 -11.80
N GLN A 17 29.06 -9.05 -12.14
CA GLN A 17 29.34 -7.75 -11.53
C GLN A 17 29.07 -7.77 -10.01
N PHE A 18 27.94 -8.32 -9.60
CA PHE A 18 27.60 -8.48 -8.17
C PHE A 18 28.58 -9.38 -7.43
N LEU A 19 29.05 -10.46 -8.05
CA LEU A 19 30.05 -11.35 -7.46
C LEU A 19 31.42 -10.67 -7.33
N GLN A 20 31.88 -9.98 -8.38
CA GLN A 20 33.17 -9.31 -8.38
C GLN A 20 33.22 -8.15 -7.38
N ILE A 21 32.26 -7.23 -7.47
CA ILE A 21 32.20 -6.05 -6.59
C ILE A 21 31.84 -6.48 -5.16
N GLY A 22 30.93 -7.45 -5.02
CA GLY A 22 30.56 -8.01 -3.72
C GLY A 22 31.74 -8.64 -2.99
N LYS A 23 32.61 -9.37 -3.71
CA LYS A 23 33.86 -9.88 -3.14
C LYS A 23 34.77 -8.75 -2.69
N ALA A 24 35.02 -7.76 -3.55
CA ALA A 24 35.86 -6.61 -3.19
C ALA A 24 35.33 -5.82 -1.97
N ALA A 25 34.01 -5.75 -1.79
CA ALA A 25 33.35 -4.98 -0.75
C ALA A 25 33.22 -5.68 0.62
N PHE A 26 33.12 -7.02 0.64
CA PHE A 26 32.73 -7.76 1.84
C PHE A 26 33.64 -8.93 2.21
N ASP A 27 34.62 -9.30 1.38
CA ASP A 27 35.58 -10.35 1.70
C ASP A 27 36.47 -9.93 2.90
N PRO A 28 36.54 -10.72 3.98
CA PRO A 28 37.39 -10.43 5.13
C PRO A 28 38.89 -10.37 4.83
N GLU A 29 39.35 -11.02 3.75
CA GLU A 29 40.78 -11.09 3.39
C GLU A 29 41.29 -9.82 2.68
N ILE A 30 40.38 -8.95 2.23
CA ILE A 30 40.72 -7.74 1.48
C ILE A 30 40.97 -6.56 2.43
N PRO A 31 41.98 -5.70 2.16
CA PRO A 31 42.27 -4.52 2.99
C PRO A 31 41.08 -3.56 3.14
N GLU A 32 40.89 -3.02 4.35
CA GLU A 32 39.72 -2.18 4.71
C GLU A 32 39.51 -0.97 3.79
N ALA A 33 40.60 -0.30 3.38
CA ALA A 33 40.52 0.84 2.48
C ALA A 33 39.87 0.48 1.13
N THR A 34 40.20 -0.69 0.58
CA THR A 34 39.61 -1.20 -0.65
C THR A 34 38.16 -1.61 -0.43
N ARG A 35 37.84 -2.22 0.73
CA ARG A 35 36.46 -2.61 1.06
C ARG A 35 35.52 -1.42 1.14
N ILE A 36 35.94 -0.31 1.75
CA ILE A 36 35.14 0.91 1.84
C ILE A 36 34.83 1.45 0.43
N GLN A 37 35.84 1.55 -0.43
CA GLN A 37 35.64 2.00 -1.82
C GLN A 37 34.71 1.06 -2.59
N SER A 38 34.92 -0.26 -2.50
CA SER A 38 34.09 -1.23 -3.20
C SER A 38 32.67 -1.33 -2.64
N ARG A 39 32.42 -0.95 -1.38
CA ARG A 39 31.05 -0.77 -0.85
C ARG A 39 30.31 0.38 -1.52
N HIS A 40 30.99 1.48 -1.81
CA HIS A 40 30.39 2.56 -2.60
C HIS A 40 30.07 2.09 -4.02
N GLU A 41 30.96 1.33 -4.66
CA GLU A 41 30.71 0.74 -5.97
C GLU A 41 29.54 -0.26 -5.96
N PHE A 42 29.42 -1.06 -4.89
CA PHE A 42 28.31 -1.98 -4.68
C PHE A 42 26.97 -1.24 -4.57
N ASN A 43 26.92 -0.17 -3.77
CA ASN A 43 25.71 0.65 -3.64
C ASN A 43 25.37 1.35 -4.96
N ASN A 44 26.36 1.88 -5.67
CA ASN A 44 26.16 2.45 -7.01
C ASN A 44 25.60 1.42 -8.01
N LEU A 45 26.05 0.16 -7.94
CA LEU A 45 25.52 -0.91 -8.78
C LEU A 45 24.03 -1.15 -8.50
N ILE A 46 23.61 -1.11 -7.23
CA ILE A 46 22.21 -1.25 -6.84
C ILE A 46 21.41 -0.05 -7.35
N GLU A 47 21.86 1.17 -7.10
CA GLU A 47 21.14 2.40 -7.46
C GLU A 47 20.93 2.52 -8.98
N ASN A 48 21.94 2.17 -9.77
CA ASN A 48 21.90 2.27 -11.24
C ASN A 48 21.03 1.20 -11.94
N ASN A 49 20.59 0.18 -11.21
CA ASN A 49 19.76 -0.90 -11.77
C ASN A 49 18.32 -0.82 -11.25
N SER A 50 17.35 -1.11 -12.12
CA SER A 50 15.93 -1.16 -11.73
C SER A 50 15.63 -2.38 -10.87
N THR A 51 14.61 -2.26 -10.02
CA THR A 51 14.17 -3.35 -9.13
C THR A 51 13.84 -4.63 -9.89
N LEU A 52 13.16 -4.54 -11.06
CA LEU A 52 12.92 -5.67 -11.96
C LEU A 52 14.19 -6.42 -12.40
N LYS A 53 15.31 -5.72 -12.63
CA LYS A 53 16.58 -6.35 -13.04
C LYS A 53 17.32 -6.97 -11.86
N LEU A 54 17.22 -6.34 -10.70
CA LEU A 54 17.91 -6.78 -9.48
C LEU A 54 17.26 -8.00 -8.85
N MET A 55 15.92 -8.08 -8.86
CA MET A 55 15.20 -9.15 -8.16
C MET A 55 15.65 -10.56 -8.59
N PRO A 56 15.71 -10.91 -9.89
CA PRO A 56 16.12 -12.25 -10.32
C PRO A 56 17.58 -12.55 -9.96
N VAL A 57 18.47 -11.56 -10.10
CA VAL A 57 19.90 -11.70 -9.83
C VAL A 57 20.14 -11.92 -8.34
N LEU A 58 19.58 -11.07 -7.49
CA LEU A 58 19.74 -11.18 -6.04
C LEU A 58 19.05 -12.43 -5.50
N ASN A 59 17.85 -12.77 -6.00
CA ASN A 59 17.15 -14.00 -5.61
C ASN A 59 17.95 -15.26 -5.98
N LEU A 60 18.65 -15.27 -7.12
CA LEU A 60 19.56 -16.35 -7.49
C LEU A 60 20.76 -16.43 -6.54
N LEU A 61 21.44 -15.31 -6.30
CA LEU A 61 22.66 -15.26 -5.48
C LEU A 61 22.40 -15.56 -3.99
N VAL A 62 21.18 -15.30 -3.50
CA VAL A 62 20.77 -15.60 -2.13
C VAL A 62 20.39 -17.07 -1.94
N GLN A 63 20.32 -17.91 -2.98
CA GLN A 63 20.08 -19.35 -2.78
C GLN A 63 21.21 -20.00 -1.95
N PRO A 64 20.94 -21.04 -1.16
CA PRO A 64 21.97 -21.79 -0.43
C PRO A 64 23.14 -22.17 -1.35
N ASP A 65 24.36 -22.10 -0.82
CA ASP A 65 25.60 -22.55 -1.47
C ASP A 65 25.99 -21.83 -2.78
N ARG A 66 25.32 -20.74 -3.17
CA ARG A 66 25.68 -19.93 -4.34
C ARG A 66 26.79 -18.92 -4.08
N VAL A 67 26.83 -18.38 -2.87
CA VAL A 67 27.79 -17.36 -2.44
C VAL A 67 28.27 -17.66 -1.02
N GLN A 68 29.44 -17.12 -0.67
CA GLN A 68 30.00 -17.24 0.68
C GLN A 68 29.12 -16.52 1.71
N THR A 69 29.09 -17.02 2.95
CA THR A 69 28.16 -16.56 3.99
C THR A 69 28.27 -15.06 4.29
N TRP A 70 29.48 -14.49 4.24
CA TRP A 70 29.70 -13.06 4.46
C TRP A 70 29.11 -12.18 3.34
N LEU A 71 28.99 -12.67 2.11
CA LEU A 71 28.35 -11.95 0.99
C LEU A 71 26.84 -12.15 0.98
N ARG A 72 26.39 -13.34 1.41
CA ARG A 72 24.99 -13.71 1.46
C ARG A 72 24.17 -12.73 2.31
N VAL A 73 24.68 -12.31 3.47
CA VAL A 73 23.95 -11.43 4.40
C VAL A 73 23.67 -10.04 3.78
N PRO A 74 24.66 -9.30 3.24
CA PRO A 74 24.41 -8.06 2.51
C PRO A 74 23.45 -8.20 1.32
N LEU A 75 23.53 -9.32 0.58
CA LEU A 75 22.63 -9.55 -0.56
C LEU A 75 21.18 -9.79 -0.11
N ILE A 76 20.96 -10.53 0.99
CA ILE A 76 19.63 -10.70 1.60
C ILE A 76 19.08 -9.35 2.05
N GLN A 77 19.90 -8.53 2.71
CA GLN A 77 19.50 -7.19 3.14
C GLN A 77 19.13 -6.30 1.95
N THR A 78 19.92 -6.36 0.88
CA THR A 78 19.62 -5.60 -0.35
C THR A 78 18.31 -6.05 -0.97
N LEU A 79 18.10 -7.37 -1.09
CA LEU A 79 16.89 -7.96 -1.66
C LEU A 79 15.64 -7.60 -0.85
N SER A 80 15.72 -7.59 0.48
CA SER A 80 14.58 -7.30 1.36
C SER A 80 14.16 -5.83 1.34
N LEU A 81 15.08 -4.91 0.99
CA LEU A 81 14.82 -3.48 0.87
C LEU A 81 14.35 -3.05 -0.54
N LEU A 82 14.44 -3.94 -1.54
CA LEU A 82 13.98 -3.62 -2.91
C LEU A 82 12.53 -3.12 -3.00
N PRO A 83 11.54 -3.64 -2.23
CA PRO A 83 10.17 -3.14 -2.30
C PRO A 83 10.02 -1.66 -1.91
N MET A 84 10.95 -1.09 -1.15
CA MET A 84 10.93 0.33 -0.74
C MET A 84 11.36 1.28 -1.86
N ARG A 85 11.98 0.77 -2.92
CA ARG A 85 12.37 1.59 -4.08
C ARG A 85 11.13 2.04 -4.85
N PRO A 86 11.22 3.10 -5.69
CA PRO A 86 10.14 3.49 -6.59
C PRO A 86 9.69 2.30 -7.45
N ARG A 87 8.37 2.07 -7.52
CA ARG A 87 7.74 0.88 -8.14
C ARG A 87 8.13 -0.47 -7.53
N GLY A 88 8.91 -0.50 -6.46
CA GLY A 88 9.42 -1.73 -5.85
C GLY A 88 8.32 -2.70 -5.43
N VAL A 89 7.21 -2.20 -4.86
CA VAL A 89 6.08 -3.05 -4.46
C VAL A 89 5.49 -3.78 -5.67
N GLN A 90 5.25 -3.07 -6.76
CA GLN A 90 4.69 -3.66 -7.98
C GLN A 90 5.66 -4.66 -8.61
N ASP A 91 6.93 -4.26 -8.75
CA ASP A 91 7.98 -5.11 -9.32
C ASP A 91 8.16 -6.40 -8.50
N THR A 92 8.01 -6.34 -7.18
CA THR A 92 7.99 -7.51 -6.30
C THR A 92 6.80 -8.42 -6.53
N ILE A 93 5.59 -7.86 -6.69
CA ILE A 93 4.38 -8.62 -7.01
C ILE A 93 4.55 -9.34 -8.36
N GLU A 94 4.97 -8.60 -9.40
CA GLU A 94 5.21 -9.12 -10.74
C GLU A 94 6.27 -10.21 -10.74
N PHE A 95 7.38 -9.99 -10.03
CA PHE A 95 8.44 -10.99 -9.91
C PHE A 95 7.91 -12.28 -9.29
N VAL A 96 7.21 -12.20 -8.15
CA VAL A 96 6.62 -13.37 -7.50
C VAL A 96 5.67 -14.08 -8.45
N PHE A 97 4.81 -13.35 -9.17
CA PHE A 97 3.90 -13.95 -10.14
C PHE A 97 4.60 -14.60 -11.32
N SER A 98 5.76 -14.09 -11.73
CA SER A 98 6.53 -14.62 -12.85
C SER A 98 7.25 -15.94 -12.52
N ILE A 99 7.67 -16.11 -11.26
CA ILE A 99 8.40 -17.31 -10.82
C ILE A 99 7.50 -18.37 -10.18
N HIS A 100 6.25 -18.03 -9.83
CA HIS A 100 5.37 -18.95 -9.12
C HIS A 100 4.91 -20.10 -10.04
N PRO A 101 5.09 -21.38 -9.66
CA PRO A 101 4.83 -22.54 -10.53
C PRO A 101 3.42 -22.57 -11.14
N THR A 102 2.41 -22.15 -10.37
CA THR A 102 1.00 -22.13 -10.81
C THR A 102 0.72 -21.14 -11.94
N ASN A 103 1.46 -20.04 -12.04
CA ASN A 103 1.30 -19.09 -13.13
C ASN A 103 2.17 -19.49 -14.34
N THR A 104 3.30 -20.15 -14.11
CA THR A 104 4.18 -20.68 -15.18
C THR A 104 3.51 -21.82 -15.94
N SER A 105 2.77 -22.70 -15.25
CA SER A 105 2.00 -23.77 -15.89
C SER A 105 0.78 -23.26 -16.67
N MET A 106 0.14 -22.18 -16.21
CA MET A 106 -0.98 -21.55 -16.93
C MET A 106 -0.57 -20.93 -18.27
N LYS A 107 0.67 -20.44 -18.41
CA LYS A 107 1.20 -19.93 -19.69
C LYS A 107 1.44 -21.03 -20.73
N ALA A 108 1.50 -22.30 -20.32
CA ALA A 108 1.68 -23.43 -21.22
C ALA A 108 0.36 -23.99 -21.78
N SER A 109 -0.79 -23.55 -21.24
CA SER A 109 -2.14 -23.97 -21.66
C SER A 109 -2.96 -22.81 -22.23
N ASP A 110 -2.39 -22.05 -23.18
CA ASP A 110 -3.13 -21.05 -23.96
C ASP A 110 -4.07 -21.75 -24.95
N SER A 111 -5.23 -22.17 -24.46
CA SER A 111 -6.41 -22.37 -25.29
C SER A 111 -7.09 -21.02 -25.54
N VAL A 112 -7.46 -20.80 -26.80
CA VAL A 112 -7.93 -19.54 -27.37
C VAL A 112 -9.24 -19.11 -26.68
N GLY A 113 -9.20 -18.03 -25.90
CA GLY A 113 -10.41 -17.31 -25.52
C GLY A 113 -10.56 -16.82 -24.07
N SER A 114 -9.55 -16.21 -23.46
CA SER A 114 -9.71 -15.09 -22.49
C SER A 114 -8.35 -14.72 -21.89
N ARG A 115 -7.75 -13.61 -22.35
CA ARG A 115 -6.54 -13.05 -21.73
C ARG A 115 -6.85 -12.32 -20.42
N SER A 116 -7.51 -13.00 -19.47
CA SER A 116 -7.31 -12.67 -18.06
C SER A 116 -6.13 -13.52 -17.60
N VAL A 117 -5.01 -12.88 -17.28
CA VAL A 117 -3.95 -13.54 -16.53
C VAL A 117 -4.59 -13.88 -15.20
N ASN A 118 -5.12 -15.08 -15.04
CA ASN A 118 -5.77 -15.50 -13.80
C ASN A 118 -4.66 -15.62 -12.76
N ILE A 119 -4.37 -14.54 -12.02
CA ILE A 119 -3.38 -14.56 -10.96
C ILE A 119 -3.79 -15.64 -9.97
N SER A 120 -2.95 -16.66 -9.83
CA SER A 120 -3.14 -17.72 -8.86
C SER A 120 -3.24 -17.15 -7.44
N HIS A 121 -4.22 -17.62 -6.66
CA HIS A 121 -4.35 -17.28 -5.24
C HIS A 121 -3.09 -17.64 -4.43
N GLU A 122 -2.34 -18.68 -4.83
CA GLU A 122 -1.09 -19.07 -4.17
C GLU A 122 0.04 -18.07 -4.45
N ALA A 123 0.14 -17.60 -5.69
CA ALA A 123 1.09 -16.55 -6.07
C ALA A 123 0.78 -15.23 -5.33
N MET A 124 -0.52 -14.91 -5.22
CA MET A 124 -1.01 -13.76 -4.45
C MET A 124 -0.66 -13.88 -2.95
N SER A 125 -0.90 -15.06 -2.36
CA SER A 125 -0.55 -15.35 -0.97
C SER A 125 0.96 -15.24 -0.72
N SER A 126 1.78 -15.71 -1.66
CA SER A 126 3.24 -15.60 -1.58
C SER A 126 3.71 -14.14 -1.61
N ALA A 127 3.20 -13.33 -2.53
CA ALA A 127 3.51 -11.90 -2.60
C ALA A 127 3.06 -11.16 -1.33
N SER A 128 1.85 -11.48 -0.84
CA SER A 128 1.30 -10.94 0.41
C SER A 128 2.17 -11.29 1.62
N ARG A 129 2.63 -12.53 1.73
CA ARG A 129 3.50 -12.96 2.84
C ARG A 129 4.82 -12.18 2.84
N LEU A 130 5.42 -11.97 1.67
CA LEU A 130 6.68 -11.26 1.51
C LEU A 130 6.54 -9.77 1.85
N LEU A 131 5.52 -9.08 1.32
CA LEU A 131 5.35 -7.64 1.54
C LEU A 131 4.77 -7.28 2.91
N SER A 132 4.08 -8.21 3.56
CA SER A 132 3.50 -8.00 4.90
C SER A 132 4.45 -8.32 6.05
N SER A 133 5.70 -8.70 5.75
CA SER A 133 6.68 -9.09 6.75
C SER A 133 7.88 -8.13 6.65
N PRO A 134 8.04 -7.21 7.63
CA PRO A 134 9.17 -6.28 7.63
C PRO A 134 10.52 -7.02 7.58
N PRO A 135 11.53 -6.48 6.88
CA PRO A 135 12.88 -7.00 6.89
C PRO A 135 13.49 -7.09 8.29
N GLN A 136 14.41 -8.03 8.49
CA GLN A 136 15.14 -8.14 9.76
C GLN A 136 15.95 -6.86 10.02
N GLY A 137 15.83 -6.32 11.24
CA GLY A 137 16.51 -5.09 11.65
C GLY A 137 15.75 -3.81 11.32
N MET A 138 14.58 -3.90 10.67
CA MET A 138 13.70 -2.77 10.38
C MET A 138 12.43 -2.85 11.24
N SER A 139 11.97 -1.71 11.74
CA SER A 139 10.70 -1.62 12.46
C SER A 139 9.50 -1.79 11.52
N ALA A 140 8.37 -2.26 12.04
CA ALA A 140 7.15 -2.35 11.25
C ALA A 140 6.65 -0.95 10.84
N GLU A 141 6.90 0.05 11.67
CA GLU A 141 6.56 1.44 11.43
C GLU A 141 7.31 2.00 10.22
N GLU A 142 8.63 1.85 10.20
CA GLU A 142 9.48 2.28 9.09
C GLU A 142 9.10 1.56 7.80
N TRP A 143 8.94 0.23 7.87
CA TRP A 143 8.55 -0.58 6.72
C TRP A 143 7.21 -0.14 6.12
N PHE A 144 6.12 -0.13 6.91
CA PHE A 144 4.81 0.20 6.38
C PHE A 144 4.67 1.67 5.97
N SER A 145 5.39 2.60 6.64
CA SER A 145 5.42 4.00 6.19
C SER A 145 6.02 4.16 4.79
N SER A 146 7.02 3.33 4.44
CA SER A 146 7.71 3.40 3.15
C SER A 146 6.93 2.76 2.00
N ILE A 147 6.23 1.65 2.24
CA ILE A 147 5.50 0.93 1.18
C ILE A 147 4.04 1.39 1.02
N ALA A 148 3.44 2.03 2.03
CA ALA A 148 2.04 2.48 1.99
C ALA A 148 1.72 3.42 0.81
N PRO A 149 2.54 4.43 0.47
CA PRO A 149 2.28 5.28 -0.69
C PRO A 149 2.18 4.50 -2.01
N GLN A 150 3.08 3.53 -2.21
CA GLN A 150 3.07 2.67 -3.39
C GLN A 150 1.81 1.78 -3.41
N LEU A 151 1.43 1.19 -2.27
CA LEU A 151 0.21 0.40 -2.16
C LEU A 151 -1.06 1.23 -2.46
N PHE A 152 -1.09 2.50 -2.05
CA PHE A 152 -2.16 3.41 -2.40
C PHE A 152 -2.19 3.74 -3.90
N ASP A 153 -1.03 3.97 -4.52
CA ASP A 153 -0.94 4.18 -5.97
C ASP A 153 -1.48 2.98 -6.75
N LEU A 154 -1.21 1.75 -6.29
CA LEU A 154 -1.76 0.53 -6.88
C LEU A 154 -3.28 0.43 -6.69
N LEU A 155 -3.82 0.76 -5.51
CA LEU A 155 -5.27 0.80 -5.26
C LEU A 155 -5.98 1.86 -6.11
N ASP A 156 -5.31 2.97 -6.40
CA ASP A 156 -5.82 4.05 -7.25
C ASP A 156 -5.75 3.72 -8.76
N GLY A 157 -5.25 2.52 -9.11
CA GLY A 157 -5.14 2.07 -10.49
C GLY A 157 -3.98 2.67 -11.27
N LYS A 158 -2.96 3.22 -10.59
CA LYS A 158 -1.72 3.71 -11.23
C LYS A 158 -0.74 2.59 -11.59
N GLY A 159 -1.00 1.37 -11.14
CA GLY A 159 -0.21 0.18 -11.46
C GLY A 159 -0.65 -0.54 -12.72
N GLU A 160 -0.03 -1.69 -12.98
CA GLU A 160 -0.46 -2.60 -14.03
C GLU A 160 -1.82 -3.27 -13.73
N ARG A 161 -2.35 -3.99 -14.72
CA ARG A 161 -3.67 -4.64 -14.62
C ARG A 161 -3.69 -5.59 -13.41
N GLU A 162 -4.80 -5.56 -12.66
CA GLU A 162 -5.04 -6.38 -11.46
C GLU A 162 -4.16 -6.06 -10.24
N MET A 163 -3.31 -5.02 -10.32
CA MET A 163 -2.51 -4.58 -9.18
C MET A 163 -3.36 -3.94 -8.08
N ASP A 164 -4.52 -3.39 -8.42
CA ASP A 164 -5.54 -2.93 -7.48
C ASP A 164 -6.04 -4.07 -6.58
N LYS A 165 -6.34 -5.23 -7.18
CA LYS A 165 -6.74 -6.46 -6.47
C LYS A 165 -5.58 -7.01 -5.64
N ALA A 166 -4.37 -7.01 -6.20
CA ALA A 166 -3.19 -7.49 -5.48
C ALA A 166 -2.88 -6.62 -4.25
N ALA A 167 -2.84 -5.30 -4.42
CA ALA A 167 -2.65 -4.35 -3.34
C ALA A 167 -3.75 -4.48 -2.29
N SER A 168 -5.01 -4.62 -2.71
CA SER A 168 -6.13 -4.88 -1.79
C SER A 168 -5.95 -6.17 -0.99
N TYR A 169 -5.46 -7.25 -1.60
CA TYR A 169 -5.22 -8.51 -0.90
C TYR A 169 -4.06 -8.38 0.09
N ILE A 170 -2.96 -7.74 -0.30
CA ILE A 170 -1.80 -7.48 0.57
C ILE A 170 -2.22 -6.63 1.77
N ILE A 171 -2.93 -5.51 1.54
CA ILE A 171 -3.43 -4.65 2.61
C ILE A 171 -4.41 -5.41 3.49
N GLY A 172 -5.47 -5.99 2.90
CA GLY A 172 -6.57 -6.58 3.64
C GLY A 172 -6.18 -7.85 4.41
N PHE A 173 -5.68 -8.86 3.70
CA PHE A 173 -5.32 -10.15 4.28
C PHE A 173 -3.93 -10.11 4.94
N GLY A 174 -2.94 -9.59 4.21
CA GLY A 174 -1.54 -9.67 4.60
C GLY A 174 -1.19 -8.78 5.80
N ILE A 175 -1.57 -7.51 5.75
CA ILE A 175 -1.21 -6.50 6.75
C ILE A 175 -2.31 -6.36 7.79
N LEU A 176 -3.52 -5.98 7.38
CA LEU A 176 -4.62 -5.68 8.29
C LEU A 176 -5.23 -6.93 8.93
N GLY A 177 -5.15 -8.07 8.25
CA GLY A 177 -5.59 -9.37 8.78
C GLY A 177 -4.75 -9.86 9.95
N ARG A 178 -3.48 -9.43 10.06
CA ARG A 178 -2.58 -9.80 11.15
C ARG A 178 -2.78 -8.83 12.32
N LYS A 179 -3.20 -9.34 13.49
CA LYS A 179 -3.45 -8.49 14.68
C LYS A 179 -2.24 -7.61 15.06
N LEU A 180 -1.02 -8.12 14.89
CA LEU A 180 0.22 -7.40 15.19
C LEU A 180 0.38 -6.10 14.40
N TYR A 181 -0.12 -6.05 13.16
CA TYR A 181 0.06 -4.90 12.27
C TYR A 181 -1.26 -4.17 11.98
N GLY A 182 -2.38 -4.87 12.05
CA GLY A 182 -3.69 -4.39 11.61
C GLY A 182 -4.68 -4.01 12.70
N ALA A 183 -4.31 -4.09 13.98
CA ALA A 183 -5.15 -3.56 15.05
C ALA A 183 -5.10 -2.02 15.10
N PRO A 184 -6.16 -1.32 15.57
CA PRO A 184 -6.09 0.13 15.78
C PRO A 184 -4.88 0.53 16.63
N GLY A 185 -4.11 1.53 16.18
CA GLY A 185 -2.85 1.95 16.79
C GLY A 185 -1.63 1.11 16.41
N ALA A 186 -1.80 0.00 15.69
CA ALA A 186 -0.68 -0.78 15.17
C ALA A 186 -0.10 -0.15 13.89
N PRO A 187 1.15 -0.49 13.51
CA PRO A 187 1.86 0.20 12.42
C PRO A 187 1.15 0.15 11.06
N GLY A 188 0.66 -1.02 10.67
CA GLY A 188 -0.08 -1.18 9.40
C GLY A 188 -1.40 -0.40 9.41
N TRP A 189 -2.11 -0.37 10.54
CA TRP A 189 -3.32 0.44 10.69
C TRP A 189 -3.02 1.94 10.56
N LYS A 190 -1.96 2.41 11.23
CA LYS A 190 -1.53 3.80 11.21
C LYS A 190 -1.23 4.32 9.81
N TYR A 191 -0.53 3.54 8.97
CA TYR A 191 -0.12 4.02 7.65
C TYR A 191 -1.10 3.67 6.52
N LEU A 192 -1.97 2.66 6.68
CA LEU A 192 -2.88 2.22 5.62
C LEU A 192 -4.35 2.55 5.87
N VAL A 193 -4.77 2.69 7.13
CA VAL A 193 -6.19 2.91 7.48
C VAL A 193 -6.42 4.34 7.94
N GLU A 194 -5.61 4.86 8.87
CA GLU A 194 -5.78 6.22 9.40
C GLU A 194 -5.86 7.30 8.30
N PRO A 195 -5.00 7.29 7.25
CA PRO A 195 -5.11 8.28 6.17
C PRO A 195 -6.43 8.19 5.40
N ILE A 196 -7.01 6.98 5.26
CA ILE A 196 -8.29 6.76 4.59
C ILE A 196 -9.44 7.25 5.47
N ILE A 197 -9.49 6.82 6.73
CA ILE A 197 -10.59 7.19 7.63
C ILE A 197 -10.52 8.66 8.05
N GLY A 198 -9.32 9.24 8.16
CA GLY A 198 -9.12 10.66 8.47
C GLY A 198 -9.59 11.59 7.36
N SER A 199 -9.52 11.14 6.10
CA SER A 199 -10.11 11.85 4.96
C SER A 199 -11.65 11.79 4.97
N ILE A 200 -12.25 10.86 5.72
CA ILE A 200 -13.71 10.70 5.84
C ILE A 200 -14.23 11.38 7.11
N ASP A 201 -13.54 11.21 8.24
CA ASP A 201 -13.83 11.79 9.55
C ASP A 201 -12.51 12.25 10.19
N PRO A 202 -12.16 13.55 10.06
CA PRO A 202 -10.92 14.10 10.62
C PRO A 202 -10.77 13.95 12.13
N ALA A 203 -11.86 13.71 12.87
CA ALA A 203 -11.79 13.56 14.32
C ALA A 203 -11.35 12.15 14.76
N LEU A 204 -11.32 11.17 13.85
CA LEU A 204 -10.87 9.80 14.15
C LEU A 204 -9.35 9.65 14.14
N VAL A 205 -8.62 10.63 13.62
CA VAL A 205 -7.17 10.60 13.54
C VAL A 205 -6.64 11.71 14.44
N PRO A 206 -5.62 11.45 15.27
CA PRO A 206 -4.92 12.52 15.98
C PRO A 206 -4.47 13.57 14.96
N PRO A 207 -4.50 14.88 15.29
CA PRO A 207 -4.01 15.90 14.37
C PRO A 207 -2.57 15.53 14.01
N LEU A 208 -2.38 15.07 12.77
CA LEU A 208 -1.06 14.85 12.23
C LEU A 208 -0.42 16.23 12.26
N ILE A 209 0.65 16.39 13.05
CA ILE A 209 1.48 17.59 13.01
C ILE A 209 1.78 17.81 11.54
N LYS A 210 1.16 18.84 10.92
CA LYS A 210 1.31 19.21 9.51
C LYS A 210 2.82 19.39 9.28
N GLN A 211 3.53 18.35 8.86
CA GLN A 211 4.98 18.39 8.65
C GLN A 211 5.31 18.85 7.22
N ILE A 212 4.51 19.77 6.70
CA ILE A 212 4.73 20.45 5.43
C ILE A 212 4.46 21.93 5.69
N SER A 213 5.55 22.70 5.72
CA SER A 213 5.62 24.16 5.76
C SER A 213 5.14 24.83 7.04
N GLN A 214 6.08 25.05 7.96
CA GLN A 214 6.04 26.21 8.85
C GLN A 214 6.07 27.49 7.99
N VAL A 215 4.89 27.94 7.57
CA VAL A 215 4.61 29.37 7.50
C VAL A 215 3.62 29.57 8.63
N GLU A 216 3.92 30.48 9.56
CA GLU A 216 2.99 30.88 10.61
C GLU A 216 1.64 31.24 9.98
N GLU A 217 0.70 30.29 10.02
CA GLU A 217 -0.63 30.48 9.46
C GLU A 217 -1.40 31.34 10.46
N ILE A 218 -1.47 32.63 10.15
CA ILE A 218 -2.37 33.56 10.82
C ILE A 218 -3.78 33.01 10.62
N VAL A 219 -4.32 32.35 11.65
CA VAL A 219 -5.70 31.87 11.65
C VAL A 219 -6.62 33.10 11.66
N VAL A 220 -7.11 33.48 10.49
CA VAL A 220 -8.16 34.50 10.37
C VAL A 220 -9.47 33.87 10.85
N LEU A 221 -9.82 34.16 12.10
CA LEU A 221 -11.10 33.77 12.71
C LEU A 221 -12.25 34.23 11.81
N GLY A 222 -12.97 33.28 11.21
CA GLY A 222 -14.15 33.53 10.37
C GLY A 222 -14.08 32.97 8.95
N MET A 223 -12.92 32.51 8.48
CA MET A 223 -12.81 31.78 7.21
C MET A 223 -13.06 30.28 7.43
N THR A 224 -13.86 29.66 6.56
CA THR A 224 -14.01 28.20 6.57
C THR A 224 -12.84 27.58 5.82
N GLU A 225 -11.93 26.93 6.55
CA GLU A 225 -10.83 26.15 5.97
C GLU A 225 -11.38 24.82 5.45
N VAL A 226 -10.99 24.44 4.24
CA VAL A 226 -11.27 23.10 3.70
C VAL A 226 -10.24 22.15 4.31
N LEU A 227 -10.69 21.26 5.19
CA LEU A 227 -9.86 20.25 5.84
C LEU A 227 -9.58 19.08 4.89
N VAL A 228 -10.56 18.70 4.06
CA VAL A 228 -10.43 17.61 3.08
C VAL A 228 -11.16 17.97 1.79
N THR A 229 -10.46 17.83 0.66
CA THR A 229 -11.04 18.07 -0.67
C THR A 229 -11.96 16.92 -1.10
N ALA A 230 -12.94 17.20 -1.97
CA ALA A 230 -13.84 16.19 -2.54
C ALA A 230 -13.07 15.11 -3.31
N GLU A 231 -11.93 15.45 -3.91
CA GLU A 231 -11.11 14.50 -4.63
C GLU A 231 -10.46 13.48 -3.65
N ASP A 232 -9.92 13.96 -2.53
CA ASP A 232 -9.29 13.11 -1.53
C ASP A 232 -10.32 12.25 -0.77
N LEU A 233 -11.51 12.80 -0.51
CA LEU A 233 -12.64 12.05 0.02
C LEU A 233 -13.07 10.95 -0.95
N LYS A 234 -13.24 11.27 -2.24
CA LYS A 234 -13.62 10.31 -3.28
C LYS A 234 -12.57 9.21 -3.44
N LYS A 235 -11.28 9.55 -3.44
CA LYS A 235 -10.17 8.59 -3.46
C LYS A 235 -10.22 7.67 -2.25
N SER A 236 -10.39 8.21 -1.05
CA SER A 236 -10.46 7.44 0.19
C SER A 236 -11.64 6.45 0.20
N LEU A 237 -12.82 6.89 -0.23
CA LEU A 237 -14.00 6.03 -0.36
C LEU A 237 -13.79 4.91 -1.39
N ARG A 238 -13.16 5.22 -2.53
CA ARG A 238 -12.83 4.22 -3.56
C ARG A 238 -11.81 3.19 -3.05
N ARG A 239 -10.72 3.64 -2.42
CA ARG A 239 -9.72 2.75 -1.80
C ARG A 239 -10.37 1.81 -0.79
N LEU A 240 -11.23 2.35 0.08
CA LEU A 240 -11.95 1.58 1.08
C LEU A 240 -12.90 0.56 0.45
N LEU A 241 -13.64 0.95 -0.60
CA LEU A 241 -14.50 0.05 -1.34
C LEU A 241 -13.68 -1.09 -1.95
N THR A 242 -12.59 -0.78 -2.65
CA THR A 242 -11.69 -1.78 -3.26
C THR A 242 -11.17 -2.77 -2.21
N ILE A 243 -10.71 -2.28 -1.05
CA ILE A 243 -10.24 -3.14 0.06
C ILE A 243 -11.31 -4.12 0.51
N VAL A 244 -12.53 -3.63 0.72
CA VAL A 244 -13.64 -4.43 1.26
C VAL A 244 -14.24 -5.39 0.23
N THR A 245 -14.27 -5.03 -1.06
CA THR A 245 -14.89 -5.86 -2.11
C THR A 245 -13.94 -6.87 -2.72
N SER A 246 -12.65 -6.54 -2.85
CA SER A 246 -11.68 -7.44 -3.48
C SER A 246 -11.22 -8.55 -2.52
N HIS A 247 -11.26 -8.31 -1.22
CA HIS A 247 -11.02 -9.33 -0.20
C HIS A 247 -12.02 -9.23 0.97
N PRO A 248 -13.24 -9.79 0.80
CA PRO A 248 -14.29 -9.65 1.80
C PRO A 248 -13.97 -10.49 3.04
N HIS A 249 -13.54 -9.83 4.11
CA HIS A 249 -13.33 -10.44 5.42
C HIS A 249 -14.26 -9.77 6.46
N PRO A 250 -15.36 -10.43 6.91
CA PRO A 250 -16.42 -9.80 7.72
C PRO A 250 -15.91 -9.01 8.93
N SER A 251 -14.98 -9.56 9.70
CA SER A 251 -14.45 -8.90 10.90
C SER A 251 -13.57 -7.69 10.56
N LEU A 252 -12.86 -7.73 9.43
CA LEU A 252 -12.03 -6.61 8.98
C LEU A 252 -12.92 -5.51 8.45
N THR A 253 -13.90 -5.85 7.61
CA THR A 253 -14.87 -4.91 7.07
C THR A 253 -15.61 -4.18 8.19
N LYS A 254 -16.06 -4.89 9.22
CA LYS A 254 -16.68 -4.26 10.39
C LYS A 254 -15.73 -3.30 11.09
N ARG A 255 -14.48 -3.70 11.29
CA ARG A 255 -13.47 -2.88 11.97
C ARG A 255 -13.15 -1.61 11.18
N LEU A 256 -13.13 -1.66 9.85
CA LEU A 256 -12.90 -0.52 8.98
C LEU A 256 -14.12 0.41 8.87
N LEU A 257 -15.33 -0.16 8.75
CA LEU A 257 -16.54 0.60 8.41
C LEU A 257 -17.34 1.07 9.63
N ASN A 258 -17.30 0.36 10.77
CA ASN A 258 -18.04 0.77 11.98
C ASN A 258 -17.67 2.18 12.48
N PRO A 259 -16.38 2.59 12.53
CA PRO A 259 -16.01 3.92 13.01
C PRO A 259 -16.60 5.06 12.16
N ILE A 260 -16.84 4.79 10.87
CA ILE A 260 -17.32 5.77 9.89
C ILE A 260 -18.79 5.54 9.50
N LEU A 261 -19.57 4.79 10.30
CA LEU A 261 -20.99 4.54 10.02
C LEU A 261 -21.78 5.84 9.83
N LEU A 262 -21.67 6.78 10.77
CA LEU A 262 -22.35 8.07 10.72
C LEU A 262 -21.82 8.98 9.60
N PRO A 263 -20.49 9.12 9.40
CA PRO A 263 -19.92 9.71 8.19
C PRO A 263 -20.52 9.18 6.88
N LEU A 264 -20.56 7.86 6.70
CA LEU A 264 -21.12 7.24 5.50
C LEU A 264 -22.62 7.54 5.33
N TRP A 265 -23.38 7.57 6.43
CA TRP A 265 -24.79 7.97 6.41
C TRP A 265 -24.97 9.43 5.97
N ALA A 266 -24.23 10.36 6.55
CA ALA A 266 -24.30 11.78 6.19
C ALA A 266 -23.89 12.03 4.73
N LEU A 267 -22.84 11.33 4.27
CA LEU A 267 -22.41 11.37 2.89
C LEU A 267 -23.52 10.89 1.96
N PHE A 268 -24.13 9.74 2.25
CA PHE A 268 -25.24 9.16 1.49
C PHE A 268 -26.48 10.08 1.44
N CYS A 269 -26.90 10.65 2.57
CA CYS A 269 -28.11 11.47 2.63
C CYS A 269 -27.99 12.82 1.92
N GLY A 270 -26.81 13.44 1.94
CA GLY A 270 -26.63 14.76 1.33
C GLY A 270 -26.05 14.75 -0.09
N GLU A 271 -25.88 13.60 -0.73
CA GLU A 271 -25.58 13.57 -2.17
C GLU A 271 -26.86 13.85 -2.95
N ASN A 272 -26.92 15.06 -3.52
CA ASN A 272 -28.03 15.47 -4.39
C ASN A 272 -28.09 14.58 -5.64
N LYS A 273 -29.32 14.24 -6.04
CA LYS A 273 -29.66 13.39 -7.20
C LYS A 273 -29.10 13.90 -8.55
N ASP A 274 -28.57 15.12 -8.61
CA ASP A 274 -28.13 15.78 -9.85
C ASP A 274 -26.69 15.49 -10.27
N ASN A 275 -25.87 14.86 -9.43
CA ASN A 275 -24.53 14.40 -9.83
C ASN A 275 -24.42 12.90 -9.52
N GLY A 276 -24.84 12.06 -10.46
CA GLY A 276 -24.64 10.60 -10.46
C GLY A 276 -23.17 10.19 -10.58
N GLY A 277 -22.29 10.82 -9.82
CA GLY A 277 -20.86 10.56 -9.81
C GLY A 277 -20.52 9.28 -9.04
N ASP A 278 -19.38 8.68 -9.39
CA ASP A 278 -18.92 7.41 -8.80
C ASP A 278 -18.84 7.41 -7.27
N SER A 279 -18.70 8.58 -6.63
CA SER A 279 -18.64 8.71 -5.17
C SER A 279 -19.92 8.17 -4.51
N SER A 280 -21.08 8.53 -5.06
CA SER A 280 -22.37 8.14 -4.48
C SER A 280 -22.63 6.65 -4.58
N ALA A 281 -22.27 6.08 -5.71
CA ALA A 281 -22.29 4.64 -5.89
C ALA A 281 -21.33 3.94 -4.90
N CYS A 282 -20.16 4.53 -4.60
CA CYS A 282 -19.22 3.97 -3.64
C CYS A 282 -19.77 4.02 -2.21
N VAL A 283 -20.26 5.17 -1.75
CA VAL A 283 -20.84 5.34 -0.41
C VAL A 283 -22.03 4.40 -0.20
N GLY A 284 -22.95 4.36 -1.18
CA GLY A 284 -24.12 3.47 -1.11
C GLY A 284 -23.73 1.99 -1.03
N LYS A 285 -22.70 1.55 -1.78
CA LYS A 285 -22.17 0.18 -1.69
C LYS A 285 -21.55 -0.10 -0.32
N LEU A 286 -20.71 0.80 0.19
CA LEU A 286 -20.06 0.65 1.50
C LEU A 286 -21.10 0.57 2.63
N LEU A 287 -22.09 1.47 2.63
CA LEU A 287 -23.17 1.49 3.61
C LEU A 287 -24.00 0.20 3.52
N LYS A 288 -24.34 -0.26 2.31
CA LYS A 288 -25.06 -1.53 2.10
C LYS A 288 -24.27 -2.72 2.67
N ILE A 289 -22.98 -2.82 2.39
CA ILE A 289 -22.11 -3.89 2.91
C ILE A 289 -22.10 -3.86 4.45
N LEU A 290 -21.96 -2.67 5.05
CA LEU A 290 -21.95 -2.51 6.50
C LEU A 290 -23.28 -2.94 7.14
N LEU A 291 -24.40 -2.46 6.60
CA LEU A 291 -25.73 -2.80 7.11
C LEU A 291 -26.02 -4.29 6.99
N GLN A 292 -25.64 -4.93 5.87
CA GLN A 292 -25.77 -6.38 5.70
C GLN A 292 -24.95 -7.14 6.76
N LEU A 293 -23.69 -6.75 6.96
CA LEU A 293 -22.81 -7.39 7.94
C LEU A 293 -23.28 -7.23 9.39
N LEU A 294 -23.91 -6.10 9.72
CA LEU A 294 -24.42 -5.83 11.05
C LEU A 294 -25.74 -6.57 11.29
N ALA A 295 -26.65 -6.59 10.31
CA ALA A 295 -27.90 -7.35 10.37
C ALA A 295 -27.67 -8.85 10.59
N SER A 296 -26.61 -9.42 10.00
CA SER A 296 -26.25 -10.84 10.19
C SER A 296 -25.68 -11.17 11.58
N THR A 297 -25.43 -10.19 12.45
CA THR A 297 -24.74 -10.43 13.74
C THR A 297 -25.43 -9.91 14.99
N THR A 298 -26.53 -9.17 14.85
CA THR A 298 -27.27 -8.66 16.00
C THR A 298 -28.28 -9.69 16.48
N SER A 299 -27.99 -10.32 17.62
CA SER A 299 -28.99 -11.04 18.43
C SER A 299 -29.77 -10.11 19.38
N LYS A 300 -29.39 -8.82 19.46
CA LYS A 300 -30.04 -7.79 20.30
C LYS A 300 -30.30 -6.50 19.50
N PRO A 301 -31.55 -6.00 19.45
CA PRO A 301 -31.95 -4.87 18.59
C PRO A 301 -31.62 -3.47 19.15
N SER A 302 -31.31 -3.31 20.44
CA SER A 302 -31.18 -2.00 21.10
C SER A 302 -29.86 -1.25 20.84
N GLU A 303 -28.79 -1.96 20.44
CA GLU A 303 -27.44 -1.37 20.19
C GLU A 303 -27.00 -1.49 18.72
N GLY A 304 -27.96 -1.73 17.82
CA GLY A 304 -27.68 -1.95 16.40
C GLY A 304 -27.19 -0.71 15.64
N ALA A 305 -26.65 -0.92 14.44
CA ALA A 305 -26.25 0.17 13.53
C ALA A 305 -27.38 1.18 13.29
N LEU A 306 -28.61 0.68 13.18
CA LEU A 306 -29.80 1.47 12.93
C LEU A 306 -30.19 2.33 14.14
N SER A 307 -29.94 1.91 15.38
CA SER A 307 -30.19 2.77 16.54
C SER A 307 -29.19 3.92 16.60
N LYS A 308 -27.93 3.69 16.21
CA LYS A 308 -26.95 4.78 16.04
C LYS A 308 -27.35 5.78 14.96
N ILE A 309 -27.78 5.29 13.78
CA ILE A 309 -28.27 6.17 12.72
C ILE A 309 -29.53 6.92 13.16
N PHE A 310 -30.46 6.25 13.87
CA PHE A 310 -31.69 6.88 14.33
C PHE A 310 -31.42 8.00 15.35
N ASN A 311 -30.52 7.77 16.30
CA ASN A 311 -30.15 8.77 17.30
C ASN A 311 -29.45 10.00 16.68
N ASP A 312 -28.73 9.81 15.57
CA ASP A 312 -27.96 10.84 14.89
C ASP A 312 -28.41 11.04 13.43
N ILE A 313 -29.73 11.02 13.18
CA ILE A 313 -30.27 11.02 11.81
C ILE A 313 -29.90 12.28 11.01
N LEU A 314 -29.68 13.40 11.72
CA LEU A 314 -29.26 14.69 11.18
C LEU A 314 -27.73 14.90 11.26
N PHE A 315 -26.94 13.83 11.41
CA PHE A 315 -25.49 13.94 11.43
C PHE A 315 -24.99 14.64 10.16
N GLN A 316 -24.24 15.73 10.33
CA GLN A 316 -23.61 16.49 9.25
C GLN A 316 -22.10 16.68 9.48
N GLY A 317 -21.59 16.26 10.64
CA GLY A 317 -20.21 16.45 11.07
C GLY A 317 -20.11 16.42 12.60
N ARG A 318 -18.94 16.72 13.14
CA ARG A 318 -18.69 16.72 14.60
C ARG A 318 -18.44 18.12 15.11
N SER A 319 -19.04 18.43 16.26
CA SER A 319 -18.81 19.67 16.99
C SER A 319 -18.71 19.34 18.48
N GLU A 320 -17.54 18.90 18.92
CA GLU A 320 -17.26 18.61 20.34
C GLU A 320 -16.43 19.75 20.96
N PRO A 321 -16.76 20.21 22.18
CA PRO A 321 -15.96 21.21 22.88
C PRO A 321 -14.52 20.71 23.09
N GLY A 322 -13.52 21.47 22.63
CA GLY A 322 -12.10 21.13 22.78
C GLY A 322 -11.52 20.20 21.70
N LYS A 323 -12.29 19.84 20.66
CA LYS A 323 -11.81 19.14 19.46
C LYS A 323 -12.10 19.97 18.20
N THR A 324 -11.39 19.68 17.12
CA THR A 324 -11.62 20.31 15.81
C THR A 324 -13.05 20.02 15.34
N SER A 325 -13.86 21.07 15.22
CA SER A 325 -15.22 20.97 14.67
C SER A 325 -15.18 21.01 13.14
N TRP A 326 -16.02 20.19 12.49
CA TRP A 326 -16.07 20.09 11.04
C TRP A 326 -17.47 19.67 10.56
N ILE A 327 -17.83 20.03 9.33
CA ILE A 327 -19.12 19.68 8.69
C ILE A 327 -18.92 19.36 7.20
N TYR A 328 -19.73 18.44 6.65
CA TYR A 328 -19.72 18.21 5.20
C TYR A 328 -20.40 19.37 4.46
N ARG A 329 -19.74 19.90 3.43
CA ARG A 329 -20.27 20.95 2.56
C ARG A 329 -20.31 20.53 1.11
N SER A 330 -21.37 20.89 0.39
CA SER A 330 -21.45 20.72 -1.06
C SER A 330 -20.54 21.72 -1.78
N SER A 331 -19.70 21.20 -2.67
CA SER A 331 -18.74 21.90 -3.51
C SER A 331 -19.00 21.56 -4.99
N LYS A 332 -18.42 22.31 -5.92
CA LYS A 332 -18.60 22.08 -7.38
C LYS A 332 -18.15 20.68 -7.80
N ASN A 333 -17.23 20.07 -7.07
CA ASN A 333 -16.61 18.78 -7.37
C ASN A 333 -17.12 17.61 -6.50
N GLY A 334 -18.07 17.83 -5.59
CA GLY A 334 -18.54 16.82 -4.64
C GLY A 334 -18.74 17.39 -3.23
N LYS A 335 -18.52 16.60 -2.19
CA LYS A 335 -18.52 17.08 -0.81
C LYS A 335 -17.10 17.29 -0.30
N ASP A 336 -16.87 18.45 0.30
CA ASP A 336 -15.64 18.80 1.02
C ASP A 336 -15.93 18.75 2.54
N ILE A 337 -14.87 18.63 3.36
CA ILE A 337 -14.93 18.74 4.82
C ILE A 337 -14.30 20.05 5.26
#